data_AF-A0A7C9TW92-F1
#
_entry.id   AF-A0A7C9TW92-F1
#
_cell.length_a   1.000
_cell.length_b   1.000
_cell.length_c   1.000
_cell.angle_alpha   90.00
_cell.angle_beta   90.00
_cell.angle_gamma   90.00
#
_symmetry.space_group_name_H-M   'P 1'
#
loop_
_entity.id
_entity.type
_entity.pdbx_description
1 polymer ?
#
loop_
_entity_poly.entity_id
_entity_poly.type
_entity_poly.pdbx_seq_one_letter_code
_entity_poly.pdbx_strand_id
1 'polypeptide(L)'
;MAAAEESTGFSSFAEWCLNRETLPSDAKHTVEVLLRLTGTNDCAASEEKLSNLTGVSLSNNRISNLSPLSSLKNLTSLSLSKNEIIDLAPVASLKNLTWLNLSQNQISDLTPLSKLKDLTSLSLSNNQISDLTPLKSLKELNWLSLSQNQISEIKPLSKLKNLTSLNLNHNQISDISQLQSLENMTKLHLRDNQIADIEPLSSLKNLTYLELQDNPLPSHSCPLDPYICNF
;
A
#
# COMPACT_ATOMS: atom_id res chain seq x y z
N MET A 1 -0.78 25.47 -13.10
CA MET A 1 -0.99 25.05 -14.50
C MET A 1 -0.34 23.68 -14.61
N ALA A 2 -1.12 22.60 -14.45
CA ALA A 2 -0.60 21.25 -14.52
C ALA A 2 -0.39 20.91 -16.00
N ALA A 3 0.87 20.70 -16.40
CA ALA A 3 1.16 20.06 -17.68
C ALA A 3 0.59 18.64 -17.58
N ALA A 4 -0.34 18.30 -18.47
CA ALA A 4 -0.69 16.91 -18.69
C ALA A 4 0.60 16.21 -19.15
N GLU A 5 1.12 15.28 -18.36
CA GLU A 5 2.23 14.44 -18.79
C GLU A 5 1.75 13.65 -20.02
N GLU A 6 2.28 13.99 -21.19
CA GLU A 6 2.19 13.12 -22.35
C GLU A 6 2.82 11.79 -21.94
N SER A 7 1.99 10.74 -21.96
CA SER A 7 2.45 9.35 -21.92
C SER A 7 3.60 9.23 -22.92
N THR A 8 4.83 9.10 -22.43
CA THR A 8 6.06 9.09 -23.24
C THR A 8 6.10 7.94 -24.26
N GLY A 9 5.15 7.01 -24.20
CA GLY A 9 5.00 5.92 -25.16
C GLY A 9 6.05 4.82 -25.01
N PHE A 10 6.96 4.97 -24.06
CA PHE A 10 8.04 4.00 -23.81
C PHE A 10 7.46 2.69 -23.25
N SER A 11 7.80 1.61 -23.92
CA SER A 11 7.33 0.25 -23.69
C SER A 11 8.34 -0.63 -22.95
N SER A 12 9.61 -0.20 -22.89
CA SER A 12 10.73 -0.89 -22.22
C SER A 12 11.54 0.07 -21.33
N PHE A 13 12.25 -0.46 -20.34
CA PHE A 13 13.21 0.35 -19.57
C PHE A 13 14.39 0.83 -20.45
N ALA A 14 14.82 0.03 -21.44
CA ALA A 14 15.85 0.45 -22.40
C ALA A 14 15.49 1.79 -23.09
N GLU A 15 14.23 1.97 -23.50
CA GLU A 15 13.76 3.22 -24.10
C GLU A 15 13.81 4.40 -23.11
N TRP A 16 13.38 4.19 -21.87
CA TRP A 16 13.53 5.18 -20.79
C TRP A 16 15.00 5.56 -20.58
N CYS A 17 15.89 4.57 -20.55
CA CYS A 17 17.32 4.78 -20.33
C CYS A 17 18.03 5.50 -21.48
N LEU A 18 17.70 5.16 -22.72
CA LEU A 18 18.28 5.79 -23.92
C LEU A 18 17.85 7.26 -24.02
N ASN A 19 16.62 7.58 -23.61
CA ASN A 19 16.08 8.94 -23.64
C ASN A 19 16.27 9.71 -22.33
N ARG A 20 17.05 9.19 -21.36
CA ARG A 20 17.12 9.75 -20.00
C ARG A 20 17.51 11.23 -19.91
N GLU A 21 18.26 11.75 -20.89
CA GLU A 21 18.69 13.16 -20.90
C GLU A 21 17.59 14.15 -21.29
N THR A 22 16.49 13.67 -21.90
CA THR A 22 15.34 14.50 -22.28
C THR A 22 14.17 14.36 -21.31
N LEU A 23 14.27 13.46 -20.33
CA LEU A 23 13.22 13.23 -19.35
C LEU A 23 13.09 14.39 -18.36
N PRO A 24 11.89 14.59 -17.80
CA PRO A 24 11.72 15.32 -16.54
C PRO A 24 12.66 14.81 -15.44
N SER A 25 13.10 15.70 -14.56
CA SER A 25 14.16 15.39 -13.58
C SER A 25 13.83 14.23 -12.64
N ASP A 26 12.55 14.07 -12.28
CA ASP A 26 12.04 12.99 -11.43
C ASP A 26 12.00 11.62 -12.15
N ALA A 27 11.58 11.60 -13.42
CA ALA A 27 11.65 10.41 -14.26
C ALA A 27 13.11 10.01 -14.53
N LYS A 28 13.97 10.98 -14.86
CA LYS A 28 15.43 10.77 -15.02
C LYS A 28 16.05 10.17 -13.76
N HIS A 29 15.72 10.73 -12.59
CA HIS A 29 16.21 10.22 -11.31
C HIS A 29 15.80 8.76 -11.08
N THR A 30 14.57 8.38 -11.41
CA THR A 30 14.11 6.99 -11.30
C THR A 30 14.88 6.06 -12.24
N VAL A 31 15.18 6.50 -13.47
CA VAL A 31 16.07 5.77 -14.38
C VAL A 31 17.46 5.60 -13.77
N GLU A 32 18.04 6.64 -13.19
CA GLU A 32 19.36 6.58 -12.54
C GLU A 32 19.38 5.65 -11.32
N VAL A 33 18.29 5.58 -10.54
CA VAL A 33 18.14 4.58 -9.47
C VAL A 33 18.16 3.17 -10.04
N LEU A 34 17.43 2.91 -11.13
CA LEU A 34 17.37 1.60 -11.77
C LEU A 34 18.71 1.19 -12.40
N LEU A 35 19.44 2.13 -13.01
CA LEU A 35 20.80 1.89 -13.50
C LEU A 35 21.75 1.50 -12.35
N ARG A 36 21.71 2.24 -11.23
CA ARG A 36 22.49 1.90 -10.03
C ARG A 36 22.13 0.52 -9.47
N LEU A 37 20.85 0.18 -9.43
CA LEU A 37 20.37 -1.15 -9.01
C LEU A 37 20.99 -2.26 -9.86
N THR A 38 21.06 -2.06 -11.18
CA THR A 38 21.63 -3.04 -12.11
C THR A 38 23.15 -3.06 -12.17
N GLY A 39 23.81 -2.04 -11.60
CA GLY A 39 25.27 -1.89 -11.58
C GLY A 39 25.88 -1.62 -12.97
N THR A 40 25.11 -1.09 -13.91
CA THR A 40 25.58 -0.75 -15.27
C THR A 40 24.86 0.48 -15.82
N ASN A 41 25.53 1.19 -16.72
CA ASN A 41 24.97 2.30 -17.50
C ASN A 41 24.56 1.87 -18.92
N ASP A 42 24.78 0.61 -19.28
CA ASP A 42 24.33 0.03 -20.54
C ASP A 42 22.83 -0.27 -20.46
N CYS A 43 22.04 0.46 -21.26
CA CYS A 43 20.59 0.38 -21.24
C CYS A 43 20.05 -1.02 -21.60
N ALA A 44 20.71 -1.72 -22.52
CA ALA A 44 20.28 -3.05 -22.94
C ALA A 44 20.59 -4.09 -21.86
N ALA A 45 21.78 -4.02 -21.27
CA ALA A 45 22.17 -4.89 -20.15
C ALA A 45 21.30 -4.64 -18.90
N SER A 46 20.92 -3.39 -18.64
CA SER A 46 19.98 -3.07 -17.55
C SER A 46 18.57 -3.59 -17.82
N GLU A 47 18.05 -3.45 -19.05
CA GLU A 47 16.76 -4.03 -19.47
C GLU A 47 16.73 -5.54 -19.26
N GLU A 48 17.77 -6.26 -19.70
CA GLU A 48 17.87 -7.71 -19.53
C GLU A 48 17.81 -8.12 -18.06
N LYS A 49 18.50 -7.39 -17.18
CA LYS A 49 18.46 -7.66 -15.74
C LYS A 49 17.09 -7.35 -15.14
N LEU A 50 16.53 -6.18 -15.43
CA LEU A 50 15.29 -5.69 -14.81
C LEU A 50 14.06 -6.48 -15.27
N SER A 51 14.00 -6.84 -16.56
CA SER A 51 12.90 -7.61 -17.14
C SER A 51 12.75 -9.01 -16.54
N ASN A 52 13.82 -9.57 -15.97
CA ASN A 52 13.80 -10.87 -15.30
C ASN A 52 13.51 -10.80 -13.79
N LEU A 53 13.40 -9.60 -13.20
CA LEU A 53 13.13 -9.47 -11.77
C LEU A 53 11.68 -9.82 -11.45
N THR A 54 11.52 -10.61 -10.39
CA THR A 54 10.23 -10.85 -9.73
C THR A 54 10.10 -10.04 -8.44
N GLY A 55 11.21 -9.60 -7.85
CA GLY A 55 11.23 -8.82 -6.62
C GLY A 55 12.23 -7.67 -6.70
N VAL A 56 11.82 -6.46 -6.33
CA VAL A 56 12.73 -5.32 -6.24
C VAL A 56 12.41 -4.42 -5.04
N SER A 57 13.46 -3.94 -4.39
CA SER A 57 13.37 -2.91 -3.36
C SER A 57 14.03 -1.62 -3.86
N LEU A 58 13.23 -0.56 -3.94
CA LEU A 58 13.60 0.79 -4.32
C LEU A 58 13.33 1.77 -3.17
N SER A 59 13.30 1.27 -1.93
CA SER A 59 13.04 2.07 -0.76
C SER A 59 14.12 3.13 -0.50
N ASN A 60 13.75 4.28 0.05
CA ASN A 60 14.68 5.35 0.45
C ASN A 60 15.53 5.90 -0.71
N ASN A 61 14.89 6.15 -1.86
CA ASN A 61 15.58 6.66 -3.04
C ASN A 61 15.11 8.05 -3.49
N ARG A 62 14.16 8.70 -2.80
CA ARG A 62 13.55 9.97 -3.25
C ARG A 62 12.90 9.86 -4.64
N ILE A 63 12.29 8.72 -4.93
CA ILE A 63 11.54 8.51 -6.17
C ILE A 63 10.18 9.21 -6.04
N SER A 64 9.80 10.01 -7.02
CA SER A 64 8.45 10.58 -7.12
C SER A 64 7.70 10.12 -8.38
N ASN A 65 8.41 9.88 -9.49
CA ASN A 65 7.84 9.43 -10.76
C ASN A 65 8.05 7.93 -11.00
N LEU A 66 6.97 7.15 -11.05
CA LEU A 66 7.03 5.69 -11.20
C LEU A 66 6.97 5.21 -12.66
N SER A 67 6.86 6.11 -13.63
CA SER A 67 6.68 5.75 -15.04
C SER A 67 7.76 4.80 -15.59
N PRO A 68 9.06 4.96 -15.25
CA PRO A 68 10.10 4.02 -15.69
C PRO A 68 9.95 2.58 -15.16
N LEU A 69 9.10 2.35 -14.14
CA LEU A 69 8.84 1.01 -13.62
C LEU A 69 7.74 0.27 -14.40
N SER A 70 6.95 0.98 -15.20
CA SER A 70 5.73 0.44 -15.84
C SER A 70 5.96 -0.74 -16.79
N SER A 71 7.19 -0.90 -17.28
CA SER A 71 7.63 -2.01 -18.14
C SER A 71 8.02 -3.27 -17.37
N LEU A 72 8.23 -3.20 -16.05
CA LEU A 72 8.72 -4.31 -15.20
C LEU A 72 7.59 -5.29 -14.81
N LYS A 73 6.89 -5.82 -15.82
CA LYS A 73 5.63 -6.57 -15.67
C LYS A 73 5.77 -7.92 -14.96
N ASN A 74 6.99 -8.44 -14.82
CA ASN A 74 7.26 -9.69 -14.13
C ASN A 74 7.36 -9.55 -12.60
N LEU A 75 7.30 -8.33 -12.06
CA LEU A 75 7.34 -8.10 -10.63
C LEU A 75 6.11 -8.70 -9.92
N THR A 76 6.40 -9.50 -8.90
CA THR A 76 5.45 -10.01 -7.91
C THR A 76 5.63 -9.36 -6.55
N SER A 77 6.81 -8.79 -6.27
CA SER A 77 7.13 -8.09 -5.03
C SER A 77 7.81 -6.75 -5.30
N LEU A 78 7.25 -5.66 -4.76
CA LEU A 78 7.78 -4.30 -4.95
C LEU A 78 7.78 -3.50 -3.65
N SER A 79 8.95 -3.04 -3.23
CA SER A 79 9.08 -2.07 -2.13
C SER A 79 9.47 -0.70 -2.67
N LEU A 80 8.64 0.29 -2.38
CA LEU A 80 8.79 1.70 -2.73
C LEU A 80 8.69 2.60 -1.48
N SER A 81 8.91 2.04 -0.29
CA SER A 81 8.76 2.80 0.95
C SER A 81 9.80 3.91 1.11
N LYS A 82 9.49 4.97 1.88
CA LYS A 82 10.40 6.11 2.12
C LYS A 82 10.79 6.81 0.80
N ASN A 83 9.80 7.18 0.01
CA ASN A 83 10.01 7.91 -1.23
C ASN A 83 9.10 9.16 -1.23
N GLU A 84 8.97 9.81 -2.39
CA GLU A 84 8.23 11.06 -2.56
C GLU A 84 7.05 10.84 -3.54
N ILE A 85 6.45 9.65 -3.50
CA ILE A 85 5.42 9.22 -4.45
C ILE A 85 4.09 9.86 -4.10
N ILE A 86 3.44 10.44 -5.11
CA ILE A 86 2.07 10.96 -5.05
C ILE A 86 1.17 10.18 -6.01
N ASP A 87 1.63 9.96 -7.24
CA ASP A 87 0.87 9.27 -8.30
C ASP A 87 1.21 7.77 -8.38
N LEU A 88 0.16 6.94 -8.33
CA LEU A 88 0.24 5.49 -8.46
C LEU A 88 -0.18 4.99 -9.85
N ALA A 89 -0.54 5.85 -10.80
CA ALA A 89 -1.00 5.43 -12.12
C ALA A 89 -0.04 4.43 -12.80
N PRO A 90 1.30 4.61 -12.78
CA PRO A 90 2.21 3.64 -13.38
C PRO A 90 2.19 2.25 -12.73
N VAL A 91 1.84 2.16 -11.44
CA VAL A 91 1.78 0.87 -10.71
C VAL A 91 0.63 0.01 -11.22
N ALA A 92 -0.42 0.60 -11.82
CA ALA A 92 -1.56 -0.15 -12.34
C ALA A 92 -1.22 -1.12 -13.49
N SER A 93 -0.05 -0.97 -14.14
CA SER A 93 0.42 -1.91 -15.16
C SER A 93 1.06 -3.18 -14.57
N LEU A 94 1.47 -3.16 -13.30
CA LEU A 94 2.20 -4.23 -12.62
C LEU A 94 1.26 -5.28 -12.03
N LYS A 95 0.43 -5.88 -12.88
CA LYS A 95 -0.71 -6.71 -12.47
C LYS A 95 -0.34 -7.98 -11.70
N ASN A 96 0.89 -8.45 -11.81
CA ASN A 96 1.38 -9.67 -11.16
C ASN A 96 1.82 -9.45 -9.70
N LEU A 97 1.73 -8.22 -9.17
CA LEU A 97 2.11 -7.91 -7.80
C LEU A 97 1.22 -8.65 -6.79
N THR A 98 1.87 -9.41 -5.90
CA THR A 98 1.26 -10.08 -4.74
C THR A 98 1.66 -9.42 -3.42
N TRP A 99 2.79 -8.72 -3.39
CA TRP A 99 3.28 -7.94 -2.26
C TRP A 99 3.69 -6.53 -2.69
N LEU A 100 3.18 -5.51 -2.02
CA LEU A 100 3.47 -4.11 -2.33
C LEU A 100 3.65 -3.28 -1.05
N ASN A 101 4.78 -2.59 -0.94
CA ASN A 101 5.05 -1.66 0.15
C ASN A 101 5.23 -0.23 -0.37
N LEU A 102 4.27 0.63 -0.04
CA LEU A 102 4.21 2.05 -0.39
C LEU A 102 4.24 2.95 0.86
N SER A 103 4.69 2.42 2.00
CA SER A 103 4.71 3.18 3.26
C SER A 103 5.66 4.39 3.22
N GLN A 104 5.34 5.45 3.97
CA GLN A 104 6.17 6.67 4.05
C GLN A 104 6.33 7.32 2.67
N ASN A 105 5.20 7.69 2.08
CA ASN A 105 5.08 8.45 0.83
C ASN A 105 4.04 9.58 1.03
N GLN A 106 3.56 10.17 -0.06
CA GLN A 106 2.60 11.29 -0.05
C GLN A 106 1.32 10.91 -0.81
N ILE A 107 0.92 9.64 -0.71
CA ILE A 107 -0.19 9.07 -1.49
C ILE A 107 -1.53 9.43 -0.83
N SER A 108 -2.48 9.89 -1.65
CA SER A 108 -3.87 10.09 -1.25
C SER A 108 -4.87 9.33 -2.14
N ASP A 109 -4.56 9.13 -3.43
CA ASP A 109 -5.41 8.41 -4.37
C ASP A 109 -4.97 6.95 -4.53
N LEU A 110 -5.86 6.03 -4.16
CA LEU A 110 -5.66 4.58 -4.28
C LEU A 110 -6.30 3.98 -5.53
N THR A 111 -6.94 4.78 -6.38
CA THR A 111 -7.66 4.32 -7.58
C THR A 111 -6.84 3.37 -8.46
N PRO A 112 -5.54 3.65 -8.74
CA PRO A 112 -4.71 2.75 -9.55
C PRO A 112 -4.56 1.34 -8.96
N LEU A 113 -4.54 1.21 -7.62
CA LEU A 113 -4.38 -0.07 -6.93
C LEU A 113 -5.54 -1.02 -7.22
N SER A 114 -6.73 -0.50 -7.55
CA SER A 114 -7.90 -1.32 -7.87
C SER A 114 -7.68 -2.32 -9.02
N LYS A 115 -6.61 -2.16 -9.82
CA LYS A 115 -6.24 -3.08 -10.90
C LYS A 115 -5.41 -4.29 -10.43
N LEU A 116 -4.82 -4.25 -9.23
CA LEU A 116 -3.88 -5.27 -8.74
C LEU A 116 -4.58 -6.37 -7.96
N LYS A 117 -5.38 -7.18 -8.66
CA LYS A 117 -6.30 -8.15 -8.04
C LYS A 117 -5.64 -9.27 -7.23
N ASP A 118 -4.38 -9.55 -7.54
CA ASP A 118 -3.62 -10.66 -6.95
C ASP A 118 -2.82 -10.21 -5.70
N LEU A 119 -2.98 -8.95 -5.26
CA LEU A 119 -2.34 -8.47 -4.04
C LEU A 119 -2.84 -9.24 -2.81
N THR A 120 -1.89 -9.83 -2.09
CA THR A 120 -2.11 -10.54 -0.82
C THR A 120 -1.59 -9.78 0.39
N SER A 121 -0.64 -8.86 0.18
CA SER A 121 -0.03 -8.06 1.24
C SER A 121 0.23 -6.63 0.75
N LEU A 122 -0.30 -5.65 1.48
CA LEU A 122 -0.21 -4.23 1.12
C LEU A 122 0.13 -3.36 2.32
N SER A 123 1.22 -2.61 2.23
CA SER A 123 1.59 -1.59 3.22
C SER A 123 1.43 -0.19 2.63
N LEU A 124 0.57 0.61 3.26
CA LEU A 124 0.26 2.00 2.92
C LEU A 124 0.44 2.94 4.13
N SER A 125 1.14 2.49 5.16
CA SER A 125 1.35 3.26 6.38
C SER A 125 2.05 4.59 6.14
N ASN A 126 1.70 5.63 6.91
CA ASN A 126 2.32 6.95 6.82
C ASN A 126 2.20 7.54 5.41
N ASN A 127 0.96 7.85 5.04
CA ASN A 127 0.55 8.49 3.79
C ASN A 127 -0.56 9.52 4.11
N GLN A 128 -1.30 9.98 3.11
CA GLN A 128 -2.36 10.99 3.22
C GLN A 128 -3.72 10.43 2.80
N ILE A 129 -3.97 9.16 3.12
CA ILE A 129 -5.14 8.42 2.64
C ILE A 129 -6.35 8.71 3.53
N SER A 130 -7.49 8.96 2.92
CA SER A 130 -8.80 9.05 3.58
C SER A 130 -9.87 8.19 2.91
N ASP A 131 -9.82 8.01 1.58
CA ASP A 131 -10.76 7.16 0.84
C ASP A 131 -10.21 5.74 0.59
N LEU A 132 -10.87 4.73 1.17
CA LEU A 132 -10.55 3.32 1.01
C LEU A 132 -11.37 2.62 -0.09
N THR A 133 -12.25 3.34 -0.79
CA THR A 133 -13.15 2.77 -1.81
C THR A 133 -12.43 1.93 -2.88
N PRO A 134 -11.25 2.33 -3.39
CA PRO A 134 -10.52 1.52 -4.37
C PRO A 134 -10.10 0.14 -3.86
N LEU A 135 -9.86 0.01 -2.56
CA LEU A 135 -9.39 -1.24 -1.94
C LEU A 135 -10.44 -2.35 -1.91
N LYS A 136 -11.74 -2.02 -1.98
CA LYS A 136 -12.86 -3.00 -1.91
C LYS A 136 -12.76 -4.15 -2.91
N SER A 137 -11.91 -3.99 -3.90
CA SER A 137 -11.77 -4.84 -5.06
C SER A 137 -10.54 -5.78 -4.99
N LEU A 138 -9.74 -5.69 -3.92
CA LEU A 138 -8.52 -6.46 -3.66
C LEU A 138 -8.79 -7.65 -2.73
N LYS A 139 -9.64 -8.57 -3.20
CA LYS A 139 -10.24 -9.61 -2.35
C LYS A 139 -9.24 -10.63 -1.78
N GLU A 140 -8.07 -10.76 -2.40
CA GLU A 140 -7.02 -11.69 -1.98
C GLU A 140 -6.13 -11.16 -0.85
N LEU A 141 -6.36 -9.93 -0.37
CA LEU A 141 -5.59 -9.35 0.74
C LEU A 141 -5.76 -10.16 2.02
N ASN A 142 -4.63 -10.62 2.55
CA ASN A 142 -4.49 -11.30 3.85
C ASN A 142 -3.90 -10.36 4.91
N TRP A 143 -3.02 -9.46 4.50
CA TRP A 143 -2.36 -8.48 5.38
C TRP A 143 -2.47 -7.07 4.80
N LEU A 144 -2.94 -6.12 5.61
CA LEU A 144 -3.09 -4.72 5.23
C LEU A 144 -2.63 -3.80 6.35
N SER A 145 -1.73 -2.87 6.03
CA SER A 145 -1.31 -1.81 6.95
C SER A 145 -1.67 -0.44 6.39
N LEU A 146 -2.49 0.29 7.14
CA LEU A 146 -3.01 1.63 6.83
C LEU A 146 -2.72 2.62 7.98
N SER A 147 -1.80 2.28 8.87
CA SER A 147 -1.51 3.12 10.04
C SER A 147 -0.97 4.50 9.67
N GLN A 148 -1.19 5.50 10.52
CA GLN A 148 -0.74 6.89 10.29
C GLN A 148 -1.27 7.44 8.95
N ASN A 149 -2.59 7.49 8.82
CA ASN A 149 -3.29 8.09 7.69
C ASN A 149 -4.40 9.02 8.23
N GLN A 150 -5.34 9.43 7.36
CA GLN A 150 -6.44 10.34 7.68
C GLN A 150 -7.79 9.63 7.50
N ILE A 151 -7.86 8.36 7.90
CA ILE A 151 -9.01 7.50 7.67
C ILE A 151 -10.02 7.68 8.80
N SER A 152 -11.26 7.98 8.46
CA SER A 152 -12.42 7.92 9.38
C SER A 152 -13.43 6.85 8.98
N GLU A 153 -13.55 6.57 7.67
CA GLU A 153 -14.54 5.65 7.11
C GLU A 153 -13.90 4.35 6.61
N ILE A 154 -14.31 3.23 7.19
CA ILE A 154 -13.72 1.90 6.89
C ILE A 154 -14.69 0.92 6.23
N LYS A 155 -15.88 1.35 5.82
CA LYS A 155 -16.88 0.52 5.15
C LYS A 155 -16.34 -0.32 3.97
N PRO A 156 -15.44 0.19 3.10
CA PRO A 156 -14.87 -0.61 2.02
C PRO A 156 -14.14 -1.87 2.48
N LEU A 157 -13.55 -1.87 3.69
CA LEU A 157 -12.79 -3.00 4.24
C LEU A 157 -13.68 -4.23 4.47
N SER A 158 -14.99 -4.06 4.70
CA SER A 158 -15.95 -5.17 4.85
C SER A 158 -15.97 -6.17 3.68
N LYS A 159 -15.41 -5.80 2.51
CA LYS A 159 -15.30 -6.66 1.32
C LYS A 159 -14.06 -7.55 1.32
N LEU A 160 -13.08 -7.30 2.20
CA LEU A 160 -11.79 -7.99 2.24
C LEU A 160 -11.82 -9.19 3.19
N LYS A 161 -12.65 -10.18 2.85
CA LYS A 161 -12.97 -11.33 3.73
C LYS A 161 -11.78 -12.23 4.07
N ASN A 162 -10.70 -12.16 3.29
CA ASN A 162 -9.48 -12.95 3.51
C ASN A 162 -8.51 -12.28 4.49
N LEU A 163 -8.78 -11.05 4.97
CA LEU A 163 -7.89 -10.37 5.91
C LEU A 163 -7.75 -11.16 7.21
N THR A 164 -6.50 -11.41 7.57
CA THR A 164 -6.09 -12.04 8.83
C THR A 164 -5.36 -11.07 9.75
N SER A 165 -4.80 -9.99 9.19
CA SER A 165 -4.03 -8.99 9.92
C SER A 165 -4.30 -7.60 9.35
N LEU A 166 -4.80 -6.69 10.19
CA LEU A 166 -5.15 -5.33 9.81
C LEU A 166 -4.57 -4.33 10.81
N ASN A 167 -3.80 -3.37 10.31
CA ASN A 167 -3.28 -2.26 11.10
C ASN A 167 -3.90 -0.93 10.69
N LEU A 168 -4.66 -0.33 11.60
CA LEU A 168 -5.35 0.96 11.46
C LEU A 168 -4.92 1.97 12.52
N ASN A 169 -3.79 1.75 13.20
CA ASN A 169 -3.29 2.64 14.25
C ASN A 169 -3.13 4.09 13.76
N HIS A 170 -3.31 5.07 14.63
CA HIS A 170 -3.11 6.49 14.34
C HIS A 170 -3.96 6.95 13.14
N ASN A 171 -5.27 6.86 13.30
CA ASN A 171 -6.27 7.33 12.32
C ASN A 171 -7.39 8.10 13.07
N GLN A 172 -8.53 8.33 12.41
CA GLN A 172 -9.65 9.13 12.93
C GLN A 172 -10.94 8.29 12.96
N ILE A 173 -10.81 6.99 13.22
CA ILE A 173 -11.92 6.04 13.13
C ILE A 173 -12.72 6.05 14.43
N SER A 174 -14.04 6.20 14.34
CA SER A 174 -14.95 6.09 15.48
C SER A 174 -15.90 4.90 15.39
N ASP A 175 -16.34 4.54 14.18
CA ASP A 175 -17.25 3.41 13.92
C ASP A 175 -16.48 2.22 13.33
N ILE A 176 -16.43 1.13 14.10
CA ILE A 176 -15.81 -0.13 13.70
C ILE A 176 -16.81 -1.25 13.40
N SER A 177 -18.11 -0.94 13.31
CA SER A 177 -19.17 -1.91 13.06
C SER A 177 -18.96 -2.76 11.80
N GLN A 178 -18.24 -2.23 10.81
CA GLN A 178 -17.99 -2.90 9.55
C GLN A 178 -16.94 -4.03 9.66
N LEU A 179 -16.13 -4.01 10.72
CA LEU A 179 -15.11 -5.02 10.99
C LEU A 179 -15.70 -6.35 11.47
N GLN A 180 -16.91 -6.36 12.04
CA GLN A 180 -17.62 -7.57 12.51
C GLN A 180 -17.74 -8.66 11.43
N SER A 181 -17.60 -8.26 10.16
CA SER A 181 -17.75 -9.10 8.98
C SER A 181 -16.43 -9.74 8.51
N LEU A 182 -15.30 -9.48 9.19
CA LEU A 182 -13.97 -9.99 8.86
C LEU A 182 -13.60 -11.20 9.73
N GLU A 183 -14.36 -12.29 9.59
CA GLU A 183 -14.31 -13.46 10.48
C GLU A 183 -12.96 -14.18 10.54
N ASN A 184 -12.09 -13.99 9.54
CA ASN A 184 -10.74 -14.57 9.48
C ASN A 184 -9.68 -13.74 10.22
N MET A 185 -10.06 -12.60 10.81
CA MET A 185 -9.11 -11.70 11.47
C MET A 185 -8.48 -12.38 12.69
N THR A 186 -7.15 -12.32 12.77
CA THR A 186 -6.36 -12.84 13.89
C THR A 186 -5.62 -11.73 14.65
N LYS A 187 -5.27 -10.64 13.96
CA LYS A 187 -4.55 -9.49 14.52
C LYS A 187 -5.20 -8.20 14.07
N LEU A 188 -5.58 -7.37 15.03
CA LEU A 188 -6.21 -6.08 14.78
C LEU A 188 -5.55 -5.00 15.62
N HIS A 189 -5.04 -3.97 14.94
CA HIS A 189 -4.43 -2.82 15.58
C HIS A 189 -5.29 -1.58 15.34
N LEU A 190 -5.81 -0.99 16.42
CA LEU A 190 -6.73 0.15 16.42
C LEU A 190 -6.26 1.28 17.35
N ARG A 191 -5.02 1.25 17.83
CA ARG A 191 -4.47 2.26 18.73
C ARG A 191 -4.58 3.67 18.15
N ASP A 192 -4.80 4.66 19.00
CA ASP A 192 -4.84 6.09 18.65
C ASP A 192 -5.87 6.37 17.53
N ASN A 193 -7.13 6.18 17.92
CA ASN A 193 -8.33 6.42 17.11
C ASN A 193 -9.40 7.09 18.01
N GLN A 194 -10.64 7.16 17.53
CA GLN A 194 -11.78 7.80 18.21
C GLN A 194 -12.86 6.79 18.61
N ILE A 195 -12.46 5.55 18.91
CA ILE A 195 -13.37 4.44 19.16
C ILE A 195 -13.90 4.50 20.60
N ALA A 196 -15.21 4.54 20.74
CA ALA A 196 -15.88 4.49 22.04
C ALA A 196 -16.68 3.20 22.27
N ASP A 197 -16.88 2.39 21.22
CA ASP A 197 -17.63 1.13 21.28
C ASP A 197 -16.85 0.02 20.55
N ILE A 198 -16.61 -1.09 21.25
CA ILE A 198 -15.94 -2.29 20.74
C ILE A 198 -16.83 -3.53 20.72
N GLU A 199 -18.11 -3.42 21.08
CA GLU A 199 -19.08 -4.52 20.96
C GLU A 199 -19.15 -5.15 19.57
N PRO A 200 -18.99 -4.40 18.45
CA PRO A 200 -18.96 -5.02 17.13
C PRO A 200 -17.83 -6.03 16.91
N LEU A 201 -16.80 -6.06 17.76
CA LEU A 201 -15.70 -7.02 17.65
C LEU A 201 -16.03 -8.38 18.30
N SER A 202 -17.11 -8.49 19.08
CA SER A 202 -17.53 -9.71 19.80
C SER A 202 -17.69 -10.95 18.89
N SER A 203 -17.97 -10.76 17.61
CA SER A 203 -18.10 -11.86 16.63
C SER A 203 -16.76 -12.42 16.13
N LEU A 204 -15.65 -11.72 16.34
CA LEU A 204 -14.33 -12.04 15.76
C LEU A 204 -13.57 -13.07 16.61
N LYS A 205 -14.11 -14.29 16.68
CA LYS A 205 -13.62 -15.39 17.52
C LYS A 205 -12.19 -15.87 17.23
N ASN A 206 -11.65 -15.53 16.06
CA ASN A 206 -10.29 -15.90 15.66
C ASN A 206 -9.24 -14.85 16.07
N LEU A 207 -9.65 -13.71 16.64
CA LEU A 207 -8.70 -12.71 17.12
C LEU A 207 -7.85 -13.30 18.24
N THR A 208 -6.55 -13.09 18.12
CA THR A 208 -5.53 -13.48 19.09
C THR A 208 -4.77 -12.28 19.63
N TYR A 209 -4.90 -11.13 18.96
CA TYR A 209 -4.24 -9.89 19.32
C TYR A 209 -5.14 -8.70 18.95
N LEU A 210 -5.42 -7.84 19.92
CA LEU A 210 -6.22 -6.63 19.76
C LEU A 210 -5.57 -5.45 20.50
N GLU A 211 -5.09 -4.46 19.75
CA GLU A 211 -4.47 -3.24 20.27
C GLU A 211 -5.48 -2.08 20.23
N LEU A 212 -5.78 -1.47 21.40
CA LEU A 212 -6.85 -0.49 21.59
C LEU A 212 -6.40 0.79 22.33
N GLN A 213 -5.13 0.92 22.70
CA GLN A 213 -4.60 2.08 23.42
C GLN A 213 -5.01 3.40 22.77
N ASP A 214 -5.06 4.46 23.57
CA ASP A 214 -5.27 5.81 23.08
C ASP A 214 -6.62 5.97 22.33
N ASN A 215 -7.66 5.23 22.75
CA ASN A 215 -9.05 5.40 22.32
C ASN A 215 -9.94 5.89 23.47
N PRO A 216 -11.00 6.68 23.20
CA PRO A 216 -11.92 7.21 24.22
C PRO A 216 -12.94 6.16 24.72
N LEU A 217 -12.47 4.98 25.13
CA LEU A 217 -13.34 3.90 25.61
C LEU A 217 -13.89 4.24 27.01
N PRO A 218 -15.21 4.13 27.24
CA PRO A 218 -15.81 4.46 28.54
C PRO A 218 -15.47 3.43 29.63
N SER A 219 -15.11 2.20 29.24
CA SER A 219 -14.68 1.14 30.15
C SER A 219 -13.71 0.18 29.46
N HIS A 220 -12.84 -0.47 30.24
CA HIS A 220 -11.90 -1.49 29.77
C HIS A 220 -12.52 -2.90 29.87
N SER A 221 -13.77 -3.04 29.41
CA SER A 221 -14.43 -4.34 29.30
C SER A 221 -14.11 -4.96 27.95
N CYS A 222 -13.54 -6.16 27.93
CA CYS A 222 -13.19 -6.86 26.70
C CYS A 222 -14.35 -7.79 26.26
N PRO A 223 -14.95 -7.61 25.06
CA PRO A 223 -16.03 -8.45 24.57
C PRO A 223 -15.55 -9.79 23.97
N LEU A 224 -14.28 -10.14 24.15
CA LEU A 224 -13.62 -11.30 23.56
C LEU A 224 -13.08 -12.24 24.65
N ASP A 225 -13.16 -13.55 24.38
CA ASP A 225 -12.62 -14.63 25.20
C ASP A 225 -11.72 -15.54 24.33
N PRO A 226 -10.43 -15.76 24.65
CA PRO A 226 -9.71 -15.25 25.82
C PRO A 226 -9.57 -13.74 25.86
N TYR A 227 -9.29 -13.20 27.06
CA TYR A 227 -9.03 -11.77 27.26
C TYR A 227 -7.76 -11.36 26.51
N ILE A 228 -7.93 -10.70 25.37
CA ILE A 228 -6.83 -10.26 24.48
C ILE A 228 -6.81 -8.74 24.24
N CYS A 229 -7.77 -8.00 24.80
CA CYS A 229 -7.86 -6.56 24.62
C CYS A 229 -6.70 -5.86 25.35
N ASN A 230 -5.89 -5.13 24.59
CA ASN A 230 -4.79 -4.34 25.10
C ASN A 230 -5.18 -2.86 25.09
N PHE A 231 -5.67 -2.38 26.24
CA PHE A 231 -6.13 -1.00 26.48
C PHE A 231 -4.98 -0.05 26.80
#